data_AF-A0A9J6F786-F1
#
_entry.id   AF-A0A9J6F786-F1
#
_cell.length_a   1.000
_cell.length_b   1.000
_cell.length_c   1.000
_cell.angle_alpha   90.00
_cell.angle_beta   90.00
_cell.angle_gamma   90.00
#
_symmetry.space_group_name_H-M   'P 1'
#
loop_
_entity.id
_entity.type
_entity.pdbx_description
1 polymer ?
#
loop_
_entity_poly.entity_id
_entity_poly.type
_entity_poly.pdbx_seq_one_letter_code
_entity_poly.pdbx_strand_id
1 'polypeptide(L)'
;MQAAMWVLSAVIGAVVIFGPFRWYKGAAYDTADALLYAATHRTAWSLSLAWLTFACSTGRGGLVGRFLSWSAFVPLSRLSFAAFLMQTVVILCRTMVTRERIHYSHNSMFQDFLFAFMMTYMSAFLLFLAIEAPIGNLEKMLFMGSTKQMVQASQRDKAAHQQPPGSTTPVEVVMMPHKRADGDGDTIDSSKSRL
;
A
#
# COMPACT_ATOMS: atom_id res chain seq x y z
N MET A 1 -3.78 -28.45 -25.30
CA MET A 1 -5.00 -27.81 -24.78
C MET A 1 -4.72 -26.49 -24.04
N GLN A 2 -3.78 -26.44 -23.08
CA GLN A 2 -3.51 -25.22 -22.30
C GLN A 2 -2.99 -24.03 -23.13
N ALA A 3 -2.07 -24.25 -24.07
CA ALA A 3 -1.59 -23.19 -24.97
C ALA A 3 -2.72 -22.58 -25.84
N ALA A 4 -3.70 -23.39 -26.25
CA ALA A 4 -4.85 -22.90 -27.02
C ALA A 4 -5.71 -21.92 -26.20
N MET A 5 -5.83 -22.13 -24.89
CA MET A 5 -6.58 -21.23 -24.01
C MET A 5 -5.84 -19.91 -23.76
N TRP A 6 -4.51 -19.94 -23.64
CA TRP A 6 -3.68 -18.72 -23.58
C TRP A 6 -3.76 -17.90 -24.88
N VAL A 7 -3.66 -18.58 -26.03
CA VAL A 7 -3.81 -17.94 -27.34
C VAL A 7 -5.22 -17.39 -27.49
N LEU A 8 -6.25 -18.14 -27.10
CA LEU A 8 -7.64 -17.67 -27.15
C LEU A 8 -7.87 -16.42 -26.30
N SER A 9 -7.35 -16.37 -25.06
CA SER A 9 -7.46 -15.16 -24.22
C SER A 9 -6.71 -13.96 -24.79
N ALA A 10 -5.53 -14.19 -25.38
CA ALA A 10 -4.74 -13.15 -26.02
C ALA A 10 -5.42 -12.63 -27.29
N VAL A 11 -6.02 -13.52 -28.09
CA VAL A 11 -6.80 -13.17 -29.28
C VAL A 11 -8.05 -12.38 -28.89
N ILE A 12 -8.79 -12.79 -27.86
CA ILE A 12 -9.94 -12.04 -27.35
C ILE A 12 -9.52 -10.63 -26.90
N GLY A 13 -8.41 -10.50 -26.16
CA GLY A 13 -7.88 -9.21 -25.74
C GLY A 13 -7.44 -8.34 -26.92
N ALA A 14 -6.77 -8.93 -27.91
CA ALA A 14 -6.35 -8.24 -29.13
C ALA A 14 -7.55 -7.77 -29.97
N VAL A 15 -8.57 -8.60 -30.15
CA VAL A 15 -9.80 -8.24 -30.87
C VAL A 15 -10.50 -7.06 -30.21
N VAL A 16 -10.52 -7.01 -28.87
CA VAL A 16 -11.06 -5.86 -28.13
C VAL A 16 -10.24 -4.59 -28.41
N ILE A 17 -8.91 -4.66 -28.34
CA ILE A 17 -8.05 -3.47 -28.53
C ILE A 17 -8.06 -2.99 -29.99
N PHE A 18 -8.02 -3.89 -30.96
CA PHE A 18 -7.96 -3.56 -32.38
C PHE A 18 -9.32 -3.40 -33.05
N GLY A 19 -10.42 -3.76 -32.37
CA GLY A 19 -11.80 -3.58 -32.87
C GLY A 19 -12.07 -2.15 -33.37
N PRO A 20 -11.74 -1.10 -32.58
CA PRO A 20 -11.95 0.29 -32.99
C PRO A 20 -11.05 0.79 -34.11
N PHE A 21 -9.96 0.07 -34.44
CA PHE A 21 -9.02 0.49 -35.47
C PHE A 21 -9.68 0.65 -36.84
N ARG A 22 -10.75 -0.11 -37.10
CA ARG A 22 -11.56 0.02 -38.33
C ARG A 22 -12.36 1.33 -38.37
N TRP A 23 -12.86 1.80 -37.23
CA TRP A 23 -13.57 3.09 -37.13
C TRP A 23 -12.62 4.28 -37.25
N TYR A 24 -11.39 4.16 -36.74
CA TYR A 24 -10.37 5.20 -36.90
C TYR A 24 -9.96 5.46 -38.36
N LYS A 25 -10.14 4.48 -39.26
CA LYS A 25 -9.85 4.62 -40.70
C LYS A 25 -10.99 5.22 -41.53
N GLY A 26 -12.10 5.63 -40.91
CA GLY A 26 -13.21 6.30 -41.59
C GLY A 26 -14.22 5.36 -42.27
N ALA A 27 -14.29 4.09 -41.85
CA ALA A 27 -15.34 3.19 -42.31
C ALA A 27 -16.72 3.65 -41.83
N ALA A 28 -17.77 3.44 -42.65
CA ALA A 28 -19.15 3.77 -42.30
C ALA A 28 -19.56 3.07 -40.99
N TYR A 29 -20.19 3.83 -40.11
CA TYR A 29 -20.63 3.37 -38.79
C TYR A 29 -21.93 2.58 -38.93
N ASP A 30 -21.87 1.27 -38.76
CA ASP A 30 -23.09 0.51 -38.47
C ASP A 30 -23.41 0.62 -36.98
N THR A 31 -24.62 1.08 -36.68
CA THR A 31 -25.07 1.31 -35.30
C THR A 31 -25.12 0.00 -34.52
N ALA A 32 -25.43 -1.11 -35.19
CA ALA A 32 -25.47 -2.44 -34.59
C ALA A 32 -24.08 -2.88 -34.11
N ASP A 33 -23.05 -2.76 -34.95
CA ASP A 33 -21.67 -3.14 -34.61
C ASP A 33 -21.13 -2.34 -33.43
N ALA A 34 -21.43 -1.04 -33.39
CA ALA A 34 -20.94 -0.16 -32.33
C ALA A 34 -21.63 -0.41 -30.99
N LEU A 35 -22.94 -0.70 -30.99
CA LEU A 35 -23.68 -1.11 -29.79
C LEU A 35 -23.15 -2.43 -29.25
N LEU A 36 -22.96 -3.42 -30.13
CA LEU A 36 -22.40 -4.72 -29.78
C LEU A 36 -21.01 -4.58 -29.16
N TYR A 37 -20.15 -3.76 -29.75
CA TYR A 37 -18.84 -3.49 -29.20
C TYR A 37 -18.90 -2.73 -27.87
N ALA A 38 -19.75 -1.71 -27.74
CA ALA A 38 -19.91 -0.93 -26.51
C ALA A 38 -20.33 -1.82 -25.32
N ALA A 39 -21.19 -2.82 -25.54
CA ALA A 39 -21.58 -3.78 -24.51
C ALA A 39 -20.51 -4.87 -24.27
N THR A 40 -19.90 -5.38 -25.34
CA THR A 40 -19.07 -6.60 -25.27
C THR A 40 -17.60 -6.32 -24.94
N HIS A 41 -17.06 -5.15 -25.27
CA HIS A 41 -15.63 -4.88 -25.05
C HIS A 41 -15.22 -5.00 -23.57
N ARG A 42 -16.06 -4.52 -22.63
CA ARG A 42 -15.78 -4.60 -21.19
C ARG A 42 -15.85 -6.04 -20.68
N THR A 43 -16.85 -6.80 -21.11
CA THR A 43 -17.04 -8.20 -20.69
C THR A 43 -15.94 -9.08 -21.27
N ALA A 44 -15.60 -8.91 -22.55
CA ALA A 44 -14.53 -9.64 -23.22
C ALA A 44 -13.15 -9.34 -22.60
N TRP A 45 -12.87 -8.06 -22.29
CA TRP A 45 -11.67 -7.67 -21.55
C TRP A 45 -11.60 -8.33 -20.17
N SER A 46 -12.71 -8.28 -19.42
CA SER A 46 -12.79 -8.87 -18.10
C SER A 46 -12.63 -10.39 -18.14
N LEU A 47 -13.18 -11.06 -19.15
CA LEU A 47 -13.04 -12.50 -19.34
C LEU A 47 -11.60 -12.90 -19.67
N SER A 48 -10.90 -12.09 -20.49
CA SER A 48 -9.48 -12.28 -20.77
C SER A 48 -8.64 -12.17 -19.48
N LEU A 49 -8.90 -11.15 -18.64
CA LEU A 49 -8.24 -11.00 -17.33
C LEU A 49 -8.63 -12.08 -16.31
N ALA A 50 -9.89 -12.53 -16.32
CA ALA A 50 -10.37 -13.61 -15.46
C ALA A 50 -9.64 -14.92 -15.79
N TRP A 51 -9.49 -15.23 -17.08
CA TRP A 51 -8.71 -16.39 -17.52
C TRP A 51 -7.24 -16.27 -17.11
N LEU A 52 -6.63 -15.09 -17.27
CA LEU A 52 -5.26 -14.83 -16.83
C LEU A 52 -5.09 -15.11 -15.33
N THR A 53 -6.02 -14.61 -14.52
CA THR A 53 -6.01 -14.80 -13.06
C THR A 53 -6.20 -16.27 -12.68
N PHE A 54 -7.11 -16.98 -13.36
CA PHE A 54 -7.34 -18.41 -13.17
C PHE A 54 -6.11 -19.26 -13.56
N ALA A 55 -5.42 -18.89 -14.65
CA ALA A 55 -4.18 -19.54 -15.04
C ALA A 55 -3.06 -19.35 -14.00
N CYS A 56 -3.01 -18.16 -13.37
CA CYS A 56 -2.11 -17.88 -12.26
C CYS A 56 -2.45 -18.69 -11.00
N SER A 57 -3.73 -18.81 -10.62
CA SER A 57 -4.14 -19.55 -9.42
C SER A 57 -3.92 -21.06 -9.53
N THR A 58 -3.97 -21.61 -10.74
CA THR A 58 -3.75 -23.04 -10.99
C THR A 58 -2.24 -23.42 -10.98
N GLY A 59 -1.34 -22.51 -10.60
CA GLY A 59 0.12 -22.75 -10.58
C GLY A 59 0.76 -22.91 -11.96
N ARG A 60 -0.02 -22.70 -13.02
CA ARG A 60 0.39 -22.82 -14.43
C ARG A 60 0.85 -21.48 -15.05
N GLY A 61 0.88 -20.43 -14.23
CA GLY A 61 1.22 -19.06 -14.66
C GLY A 61 2.72 -18.77 -14.80
N GLY A 62 3.61 -19.69 -14.39
CA GLY A 62 5.07 -19.56 -14.56
C GLY A 62 5.62 -18.18 -14.22
N LEU A 63 6.03 -17.44 -15.26
CA LEU A 63 6.58 -16.08 -15.16
C LEU A 63 5.55 -15.04 -14.66
N VAL A 64 4.30 -15.13 -15.11
CA VAL A 64 3.21 -14.19 -14.76
C VAL A 64 2.81 -14.36 -13.30
N GLY A 65 2.73 -15.61 -12.82
CA GLY A 65 2.46 -15.90 -11.40
C GLY A 65 3.58 -15.37 -10.50
N ARG A 66 4.84 -15.46 -10.95
CA ARG A 66 5.99 -14.93 -10.21
C ARG A 66 6.04 -13.40 -10.21
N PHE A 67 5.58 -12.76 -11.29
CA PHE A 67 5.38 -11.32 -11.34
C PHE A 67 4.31 -10.91 -10.32
N LEU A 68 3.10 -11.48 -10.38
CA LEU A 68 2.01 -11.14 -9.46
C LEU A 68 2.33 -11.43 -7.98
N SER A 69 3.16 -12.44 -7.69
CA SER A 69 3.57 -12.76 -6.32
C SER A 69 4.59 -11.78 -5.74
N TRP A 70 4.98 -10.73 -6.47
CA TRP A 70 5.93 -9.74 -5.97
C TRP A 70 5.27 -8.82 -4.94
N SER A 71 5.92 -8.64 -3.79
CA SER A 71 5.52 -7.68 -2.75
C SER A 71 5.36 -6.23 -3.23
N ALA A 72 5.88 -5.89 -4.42
CA ALA A 72 5.74 -4.60 -5.08
C ALA A 72 4.31 -4.35 -5.57
N PHE A 73 3.50 -5.40 -5.75
CA PHE A 73 2.08 -5.26 -6.12
C PHE A 73 1.23 -4.65 -5.02
N VAL A 74 1.65 -4.76 -3.75
CA VAL A 74 0.91 -4.18 -2.63
C VAL A 74 0.85 -2.65 -2.72
N PRO A 75 1.98 -1.92 -2.79
CA PRO A 75 1.94 -0.46 -2.98
C PRO A 75 1.40 -0.08 -4.37
N LEU A 76 1.70 -0.87 -5.41
CA LEU A 76 1.24 -0.59 -6.78
C LEU A 76 -0.30 -0.64 -6.91
N SER A 77 -0.95 -1.58 -6.23
CA SER A 77 -2.42 -1.70 -6.24
C SER A 77 -3.06 -0.50 -5.57
N ARG A 78 -2.48 -0.03 -4.45
CA ARG A 78 -2.95 1.15 -3.72
C ARG A 78 -2.76 2.44 -4.54
N LEU A 79 -1.63 2.58 -5.23
CA LEU A 79 -1.38 3.69 -6.15
C LEU A 79 -2.34 3.67 -7.35
N SER A 80 -2.56 2.50 -7.94
CA SER A 80 -3.48 2.32 -9.07
C SER A 80 -4.92 2.66 -8.70
N PHE A 81 -5.34 2.33 -7.47
CA PHE A 81 -6.65 2.69 -6.96
C PHE A 81 -6.80 4.22 -6.80
N ALA A 82 -5.81 4.89 -6.22
CA ALA A 82 -5.81 6.35 -6.11
C ALA A 82 -5.85 7.02 -7.50
N ALA A 83 -5.08 6.49 -8.46
CA ALA A 83 -5.08 6.96 -9.85
C ALA A 83 -6.44 6.78 -10.53
N PHE A 84 -7.11 5.64 -10.32
CA PHE A 84 -8.43 5.38 -10.89
C PHE A 84 -9.51 6.35 -10.37
N LEU A 85 -9.50 6.65 -9.08
CA LEU A 85 -10.41 7.64 -8.49
C LEU A 85 -10.15 9.03 -9.07
N MET A 86 -8.89 9.45 -9.13
CA MET A 86 -8.52 10.76 -9.68
C MET A 86 -8.83 10.88 -11.16
N GLN A 87 -8.64 9.81 -11.93
CA GLN A 87 -8.99 9.80 -13.35
C GLN A 87 -10.49 10.09 -13.57
N THR A 88 -11.35 9.51 -12.73
CA THR A 88 -12.80 9.75 -12.79
C THR A 88 -13.14 11.20 -12.49
N VAL A 89 -12.52 11.80 -11.47
CA VAL A 89 -12.70 13.22 -11.12
C VAL A 89 -12.22 14.12 -12.26
N VAL A 90 -11.05 13.86 -12.85
CA VAL A 90 -10.50 14.65 -13.95
C VAL A 90 -11.41 14.58 -15.18
N ILE A 91 -11.91 13.39 -15.54
CA ILE A 91 -12.87 13.24 -16.65
C ILE A 91 -14.14 14.05 -16.37
N LEU A 92 -14.68 13.98 -15.14
CA LEU A 92 -15.89 14.72 -14.76
C LEU A 92 -15.65 16.23 -14.84
N CYS A 93 -14.56 16.74 -14.28
CA CYS A 93 -14.19 18.15 -14.36
C CYS A 93 -14.02 18.62 -15.80
N ARG A 94 -13.32 17.84 -16.64
CA ARG A 94 -13.18 18.15 -18.07
C ARG A 94 -14.53 18.19 -18.77
N THR A 95 -15.45 17.29 -18.43
CA THR A 95 -16.80 17.26 -19.01
C THR A 95 -17.62 18.49 -18.62
N MET A 96 -17.45 19.00 -17.40
CA MET A 96 -18.15 20.21 -16.94
C MET A 96 -17.59 21.50 -17.57
N VAL A 97 -16.27 21.56 -17.79
CA VAL A 97 -15.58 22.74 -18.32
C VAL A 97 -15.62 22.80 -19.85
N THR A 98 -15.63 21.65 -20.54
CA THR A 98 -15.60 21.61 -22.01
C THR A 98 -16.98 21.98 -22.57
N ARG A 99 -17.13 23.20 -23.08
CA ARG A 99 -18.33 23.68 -23.79
C ARG A 99 -18.11 24.03 -25.26
N GLU A 100 -16.92 23.75 -25.80
CA GLU A 100 -16.53 24.12 -27.17
C GLU A 100 -16.19 22.92 -28.06
N ARG A 101 -16.36 23.10 -29.39
CA ARG A 101 -15.97 22.14 -30.41
C ARG A 101 -14.45 22.06 -30.50
N ILE A 102 -13.87 21.01 -29.95
CA ILE A 102 -12.44 20.71 -30.05
C ILE A 102 -12.12 20.35 -31.52
N HIS A 103 -11.13 21.03 -32.10
CA HIS A 103 -10.57 20.64 -33.39
C HIS A 103 -9.72 19.36 -33.22
N TYR A 104 -10.21 18.24 -33.76
CA TYR A 104 -9.57 16.94 -33.67
C TYR A 104 -8.45 16.81 -34.71
N SER A 105 -7.25 17.29 -34.37
CA SER A 105 -6.02 16.90 -35.05
C SER A 105 -5.33 15.78 -34.27
N HIS A 106 -4.56 14.92 -34.93
CA HIS A 106 -3.85 13.82 -34.25
C HIS A 106 -2.85 14.35 -33.20
N ASN A 107 -2.19 15.47 -33.49
CA ASN A 107 -1.24 16.10 -32.56
C ASN A 107 -1.95 16.68 -31.34
N SER A 108 -3.10 17.35 -31.52
CA SER A 108 -3.87 17.90 -30.41
C SER A 108 -4.46 16.81 -29.51
N MET A 109 -4.94 15.69 -30.07
CA MET A 109 -5.41 14.55 -29.28
C MET A 109 -4.31 13.93 -28.40
N PHE A 110 -3.11 13.76 -28.96
CA PHE A 110 -1.99 13.18 -28.21
C PHE A 110 -1.53 14.10 -27.08
N GLN A 111 -1.45 15.40 -27.33
CA GLN A 111 -1.09 16.40 -26.34
C GLN A 111 -2.11 16.47 -25.20
N ASP A 112 -3.41 16.50 -25.51
CA ASP A 112 -4.47 16.49 -24.51
C ASP A 112 -4.45 15.22 -23.66
N PHE A 113 -4.22 14.08 -24.29
CA PHE A 113 -4.10 12.80 -23.59
C PHE A 113 -2.92 12.79 -22.62
N LEU A 114 -1.73 13.18 -23.09
CA LEU A 114 -0.54 13.25 -22.24
C LEU A 114 -0.73 14.24 -21.09
N PHE A 115 -1.29 15.42 -21.37
CA PHE A 115 -1.55 16.43 -20.35
C PHE A 115 -2.51 15.91 -19.27
N ALA A 116 -3.65 15.36 -19.68
CA ALA A 116 -4.63 14.80 -18.75
C ALA A 116 -4.04 13.64 -17.94
N PHE A 117 -3.26 12.75 -18.58
CA PHE A 117 -2.60 11.63 -17.92
C PHE A 117 -1.59 12.12 -16.88
N MET A 118 -0.70 13.05 -17.24
CA MET A 118 0.30 13.60 -16.33
C MET A 118 -0.36 14.29 -15.12
N MET A 119 -1.40 15.10 -15.35
CA MET A 119 -2.12 15.79 -14.27
C MET A 119 -2.83 14.81 -13.34
N THR A 120 -3.49 13.77 -13.88
CA THR A 120 -4.12 12.73 -13.07
C THR A 120 -3.09 11.98 -12.23
N TYR A 121 -1.97 11.55 -12.82
CA TYR A 121 -0.96 10.78 -12.09
C TYR A 121 -0.23 11.60 -11.03
N MET A 122 0.08 12.87 -11.31
CA MET A 122 0.66 13.78 -10.31
C MET A 122 -0.28 13.97 -9.12
N SER A 123 -1.55 14.27 -9.39
CA SER A 123 -2.54 14.49 -8.33
C SER A 123 -2.88 13.21 -7.56
N ALA A 124 -2.94 12.06 -8.23
CA ALA A 124 -3.09 10.75 -7.59
C ALA A 124 -1.90 10.40 -6.70
N PHE A 125 -0.68 10.68 -7.13
CA PHE A 125 0.53 10.44 -6.35
C PHE A 125 0.57 11.30 -5.08
N LEU A 126 0.19 12.58 -5.18
CA LEU A 126 0.08 13.47 -4.02
C LEU A 126 -0.99 12.99 -3.03
N LEU A 127 -2.16 12.59 -3.53
CA LEU A 127 -3.25 12.07 -2.70
C LEU A 127 -2.86 10.75 -2.03
N PHE A 128 -2.17 9.88 -2.77
CA PHE A 128 -1.60 8.65 -2.26
C PHE A 128 -0.60 8.90 -1.13
N LEU A 129 0.36 9.80 -1.31
CA LEU A 129 1.31 10.20 -0.26
C LEU A 129 0.60 10.81 0.96
N ALA A 130 -0.36 11.69 0.73
CA ALA A 130 -1.11 12.37 1.78
C ALA A 130 -1.97 11.41 2.62
N ILE A 131 -2.45 10.31 2.04
CA ILE A 131 -3.29 9.32 2.72
C ILE A 131 -2.48 8.15 3.27
N GLU A 132 -1.50 7.64 2.52
CA GLU A 132 -0.68 6.51 2.97
C GLU A 132 0.28 6.89 4.09
N ALA A 133 0.91 8.07 4.06
CA ALA A 133 1.83 8.49 5.11
C ALA A 133 1.17 8.54 6.50
N PRO A 134 -0.02 9.15 6.70
CA PRO A 134 -0.67 9.12 8.00
C PRO A 134 -1.22 7.73 8.35
N ILE A 135 -1.82 7.00 7.39
CA ILE A 135 -2.37 5.66 7.65
C ILE A 135 -1.28 4.68 8.06
N GLY A 136 -0.12 4.70 7.40
CA GLY A 136 1.00 3.84 7.76
C GLY A 136 1.57 4.17 9.13
N ASN A 137 1.53 5.43 9.55
CA ASN A 137 1.94 5.83 10.90
C ASN A 137 0.90 5.42 11.96
N LEU A 138 -0.38 5.56 11.67
CA LEU A 138 -1.50 5.08 12.50
C LEU A 138 -1.45 3.57 12.69
N GLU A 139 -1.20 2.81 11.63
CA GLU A 139 -1.08 1.35 11.68
C GLU A 139 0.09 0.93 12.57
N LYS A 140 1.25 1.59 12.45
CA LYS A 140 2.38 1.37 13.36
C LYS A 140 2.00 1.69 14.81
N MET A 141 1.32 2.80 15.09
CA MET A 141 0.93 3.12 16.47
C MET A 141 -0.05 2.09 17.06
N LEU A 142 -0.99 1.59 16.25
CA LEU A 142 -1.98 0.61 16.67
C LEU A 142 -1.38 -0.79 16.89
N PHE A 143 -0.53 -1.28 15.98
CA PHE A 143 0.06 -2.63 16.05
C PHE A 143 1.31 -2.70 16.93
N MET A 144 2.11 -1.63 17.01
CA MET A 144 3.30 -1.59 17.88
C MET A 144 2.90 -1.40 19.36
N GLY A 145 1.76 -0.78 19.65
CA GLY A 145 1.18 -0.73 21.00
C GLY A 145 0.86 -2.11 21.55
N SER A 146 0.27 -2.99 20.73
CA SER A 146 -0.10 -4.36 21.12
C SER A 146 1.11 -5.28 21.24
N THR A 147 2.10 -5.14 20.35
CA THR A 147 3.31 -5.98 20.36
C THR A 147 4.21 -5.66 21.56
N LYS A 148 4.35 -4.38 21.93
CA LYS A 148 5.11 -4.00 23.15
C LYS A 148 4.49 -4.58 24.42
N GLN A 149 3.16 -4.63 24.51
CA GLN A 149 2.46 -5.21 25.66
C GLN A 149 2.63 -6.73 25.74
N MET A 150 2.55 -7.46 24.62
CA MET A 150 2.77 -8.91 24.62
C MET A 150 4.22 -9.29 24.93
N VAL A 151 5.20 -8.52 24.42
CA VAL A 151 6.62 -8.73 24.72
C VAL A 151 6.93 -8.43 26.20
N GLN A 152 6.35 -7.36 26.77
CA GLN A 152 6.49 -7.06 28.21
C GLN A 152 5.79 -8.09 29.09
N ALA A 153 4.59 -8.57 28.72
CA ALA A 153 3.89 -9.60 29.46
C ALA A 153 4.67 -10.93 29.45
N SER A 154 5.24 -11.33 28.30
CA SER A 154 6.06 -12.53 28.19
C SER A 154 7.41 -12.41 28.92
N GLN A 155 8.03 -11.22 28.97
CA GLN A 155 9.24 -10.98 29.77
C GLN A 155 8.95 -11.00 31.27
N ARG A 156 7.81 -10.46 31.71
CA ARG A 156 7.38 -10.49 33.12
C ARG A 156 7.08 -11.91 33.58
N ASP A 157 6.49 -12.73 32.73
CA ASP A 157 6.20 -14.14 33.01
C ASP A 157 7.50 -14.98 33.11
N LYS A 158 8.46 -14.73 32.22
CA LYS A 158 9.81 -15.34 32.30
C LYS A 158 10.58 -14.92 33.56
N ALA A 159 10.48 -13.66 33.98
CA ALA A 159 11.09 -13.19 35.23
C ALA A 159 10.44 -13.81 36.48
N ALA A 160 9.13 -14.08 36.45
CA ALA A 160 8.42 -14.76 37.54
C ALA A 160 8.75 -16.26 37.62
N HIS A 161 9.00 -16.92 36.48
CA HIS A 161 9.36 -18.35 36.44
C HIS A 161 10.84 -18.62 36.80
N GLN A 162 11.71 -17.61 36.72
CA GLN A 162 13.13 -17.73 37.06
C GLN A 162 13.43 -17.53 38.56
N GLN A 163 12.41 -17.28 39.40
CA GLN A 163 12.53 -17.22 40.85
C GLN A 163 12.17 -18.59 41.47
N PRO A 164 13.11 -19.29 42.13
CA PRO A 164 12.87 -20.64 42.66
C PRO A 164 11.88 -20.63 43.84
N PRO A 165 11.05 -21.68 44.00
CA PRO A 165 10.06 -21.78 45.07
C PRO A 165 10.75 -22.19 46.38
N GLY A 166 11.17 -21.22 47.19
CA GLY A 166 11.80 -21.55 48.47
C GLY A 166 12.42 -20.39 49.21
N SER A 167 11.61 -19.44 49.69
CA SER A 167 11.95 -18.66 50.88
C SER A 167 10.65 -18.22 51.55
N THR A 168 10.10 -19.10 52.37
CA THR A 168 9.23 -18.70 53.48
C THR A 168 9.97 -17.62 54.24
N THR A 169 9.46 -16.39 54.26
CA THR A 169 9.87 -15.38 55.24
C THR A 169 9.44 -15.87 56.62
N PRO A 170 10.35 -16.20 57.56
CA PRO A 170 10.00 -16.24 58.96
C PRO A 170 9.96 -14.79 59.45
N VAL A 171 8.90 -14.48 60.17
CA VAL A 171 8.84 -13.35 61.08
C VAL A 171 9.92 -13.57 62.15
N GLU A 172 11.11 -12.96 62.02
CA GLU A 172 12.07 -12.90 63.12
C GLU A 172 12.77 -11.53 63.19
N VAL A 173 12.72 -11.01 64.41
CA VAL A 173 13.16 -9.72 64.90
C VAL A 173 14.67 -9.77 65.14
N VAL A 174 15.47 -8.99 64.40
CA VAL A 174 16.87 -8.69 64.79
C VAL A 174 17.17 -7.25 64.34
N MET A 175 16.81 -6.28 65.18
CA MET A 175 17.73 -5.59 66.10
C MET A 175 18.63 -4.57 65.38
N MET A 176 18.34 -3.29 65.65
CA MET A 176 19.20 -2.16 65.31
C MET A 176 20.64 -2.39 65.82
N PRO A 177 21.68 -2.07 65.05
CA PRO A 177 23.02 -1.98 65.62
C PRO A 177 23.17 -0.61 66.30
N HIS A 178 23.08 -0.64 67.64
CA HIS A 178 23.69 0.35 68.50
C HIS A 178 25.21 0.24 68.37
N LYS A 179 25.85 1.14 67.62
CA LYS A 179 27.29 1.43 67.77
C LYS A 179 27.46 2.86 68.24
N ARG A 180 27.77 2.98 69.53
CA ARG A 180 28.04 4.22 70.26
C ARG A 180 29.52 4.57 70.14
N ALA A 181 29.74 5.83 69.76
CA ALA A 181 30.84 6.75 70.07
C ALA A 181 32.27 6.22 70.12
N ASP A 182 33.12 6.79 69.26
CA ASP A 182 34.43 7.32 69.66
C ASP A 182 34.61 8.67 68.95
N GLY A 183 34.89 9.71 69.72
CA GLY A 183 35.06 11.08 69.25
C GLY A 183 36.52 11.42 69.01
N ASP A 184 36.73 12.32 68.05
CA ASP A 184 37.86 13.26 67.92
C ASP A 184 37.39 14.25 66.84
N GLY A 185 37.22 15.54 67.06
CA GLY A 185 38.16 16.44 67.70
C GLY A 185 38.92 17.16 66.60
N ASP A 186 38.63 18.46 66.43
CA ASP A 186 39.49 19.46 65.79
C ASP A 186 39.54 19.56 64.25
N THR A 187 38.85 20.55 63.67
CA THR A 187 39.17 22.00 63.56
C THR A 187 40.05 22.33 62.34
N ILE A 188 39.46 23.19 61.50
CA ILE A 188 40.12 24.30 60.79
C ILE A 188 41.21 23.92 59.78
N ASP A 189 40.90 24.04 58.48
CA ASP A 189 41.73 24.90 57.63
C ASP A 189 40.88 25.62 56.57
N SER A 190 40.71 26.90 56.86
CA SER A 190 40.36 27.96 55.93
C SER A 190 41.62 28.32 55.15
N SER A 191 41.83 27.76 53.95
CA SER A 191 42.53 28.42 52.83
C SER A 191 42.88 27.43 51.72
N LYS A 192 42.16 27.52 50.60
CA LYS A 192 42.75 27.49 49.25
C LYS A 192 41.65 27.88 48.26
N SER A 193 41.43 29.18 48.05
CA SER A 193 42.19 30.00 47.09
C SER A 193 42.00 29.52 45.66
N ARG A 194 41.28 30.36 44.89
CA ARG A 194 41.54 30.72 43.49
C ARG A 194 42.27 29.65 42.67
N LEU A 195 41.58 29.12 41.68
CA LEU A 195 41.84 29.41 40.26
C LEU A 195 40.58 29.08 39.46
#